data_AF-A0A2V7BJ42-F1
#
_entry.id   AF-A0A2V7BJ42-F1
#
_cell.length_a   1.000
_cell.length_b   1.000
_cell.length_c   1.000
_cell.angle_alpha   90.00
_cell.angle_beta   90.00
_cell.angle_gamma   90.00
#
_symmetry.space_group_name_H-M   'P 1'
#
loop_
_entity.id
_entity.type
_entity.pdbx_description
1 polymer ?
#
loop_
_entity_poly.entity_id
_entity_poly.type
_entity_poly.pdbx_seq_one_letter_code
_entity_poly.pdbx_strand_id
1 'polypeptide(L)'
;MDAAALARVRDEVSPAEIQIEDGLYIAPGRAEDVEANLLCLNHSCNPNVGVRGQITFVAMRDVPAGAELTIDYAMIDGDPAGRMACACGAPECRTIITGSDWRLKELQRRYAGYFSRYIHDRFVADGG
;
A
#
# COMPACT_ATOMS: atom_id res chain seq x y z
N MET A 1 -15.15 6.43 1.52
CA MET A 1 -16.05 5.88 2.57
C MET A 1 -15.30 5.85 3.89
N ASP A 2 -16.01 5.97 5.01
CA ASP A 2 -15.40 5.82 6.33
C ASP A 2 -15.24 4.33 6.72
N ALA A 3 -14.54 4.06 7.82
CA ALA A 3 -14.27 2.70 8.30
C ALA A 3 -15.54 1.91 8.60
N ALA A 4 -16.58 2.56 9.13
CA ALA A 4 -17.84 1.89 9.47
C ALA A 4 -18.62 1.50 8.21
N ALA A 5 -18.60 2.34 7.18
CA ALA A 5 -19.16 2.04 5.87
C ALA A 5 -18.38 0.92 5.18
N LEU A 6 -17.04 0.98 5.16
CA LEU A 6 -16.21 -0.08 4.58
C LEU A 6 -16.45 -1.42 5.29
N ALA A 7 -16.51 -1.44 6.62
CA ALA A 7 -16.72 -2.68 7.38
C ALA A 7 -18.03 -3.40 7.01
N ARG A 8 -19.06 -2.69 6.54
CA ARG A 8 -20.33 -3.29 6.10
C ARG A 8 -20.24 -4.02 4.76
N VAL A 9 -19.27 -3.66 3.92
CA VAL A 9 -19.15 -4.17 2.55
C VAL A 9 -17.79 -4.82 2.26
N ARG A 10 -16.87 -4.84 3.24
CA ARG A 10 -15.47 -5.25 3.05
C ARG A 10 -15.34 -6.63 2.40
N ASP A 11 -16.13 -7.60 2.84
CA ASP A 11 -16.10 -8.97 2.31
C ASP A 11 -16.50 -9.05 0.83
N GLU A 12 -17.24 -8.05 0.34
CA GLU A 12 -17.68 -7.96 -1.06
C GLU A 12 -16.74 -7.13 -1.93
N VAL A 13 -16.04 -6.15 -1.35
CA VAL A 13 -15.29 -5.13 -2.11
C VAL A 13 -13.77 -5.25 -2.01
N SER A 14 -13.27 -6.05 -1.07
CA SER A 14 -11.83 -6.27 -0.91
C SER A 14 -11.29 -7.19 -2.00
N PRO A 15 -10.06 -6.97 -2.52
CA PRO A 15 -9.04 -6.01 -2.09
C PRO A 15 -9.00 -4.71 -2.92
N ALA A 16 -10.14 -4.21 -3.43
CA ALA A 16 -10.17 -3.00 -4.25
C ALA A 16 -10.21 -1.69 -3.44
N GLU A 17 -10.03 -1.75 -2.12
CA GLU A 17 -9.92 -0.56 -1.28
C GLU A 17 -8.50 0.04 -1.27
N ILE A 18 -8.44 1.36 -1.19
CA ILE A 18 -7.21 2.14 -0.96
C ILE A 18 -7.43 2.95 0.30
N GLN A 19 -6.57 2.77 1.31
CA GLN A 19 -6.56 3.63 2.48
C GLN A 19 -5.96 5.00 2.11
N ILE A 20 -6.67 6.07 2.42
CA ILE A 20 -6.24 7.44 2.11
C ILE A 20 -6.05 8.31 3.35
N GLU A 21 -6.66 7.96 4.48
CA GLU A 21 -6.40 8.52 5.81
C GLU A 21 -6.77 7.51 6.89
N ASP A 22 -6.57 7.86 8.17
CA ASP A 22 -7.11 7.10 9.29
C ASP A 22 -8.64 6.99 9.20
N GLY A 23 -9.11 5.76 9.02
CA GLY A 23 -10.53 5.45 8.91
C GLY A 23 -11.21 5.97 7.64
N LEU A 24 -10.46 6.41 6.62
CA LEU A 24 -11.01 6.85 5.33
C LEU A 24 -10.40 6.06 4.16
N TYR A 25 -11.27 5.61 3.28
CA TYR A 25 -10.93 4.70 2.17
C TYR A 25 -11.60 5.13 0.87
N ILE A 26 -10.93 4.90 -0.26
CA ILE A 26 -11.55 4.84 -1.58
C ILE A 26 -11.79 3.37 -1.87
N ALA A 27 -13.03 2.98 -2.16
CA ALA A 27 -13.38 1.60 -2.46
C ALA A 27 -14.66 1.57 -3.31
N PRO A 28 -14.88 0.52 -4.11
CA PRO A 28 -16.14 0.34 -4.81
C PRO A 28 -17.31 0.21 -3.83
N GLY A 29 -18.51 0.61 -4.26
CA GLY A 29 -19.71 0.52 -3.43
C GLY A 29 -20.42 -0.84 -3.51
N ARG A 30 -20.06 -1.66 -4.50
CA ARG A 30 -20.74 -2.92 -4.88
C ARG A 30 -19.71 -3.93 -5.38
N ALA A 31 -19.99 -5.22 -5.18
CA ALA A 31 -19.12 -6.32 -5.63
C ALA A 31 -18.85 -6.30 -7.15
N GLU A 32 -19.85 -5.91 -7.96
CA GLU A 32 -19.74 -5.86 -9.42
C GLU A 32 -18.72 -4.83 -9.93
N ASP A 33 -18.38 -3.82 -9.11
CA ASP A 33 -17.42 -2.77 -9.46
C ASP A 33 -15.98 -3.15 -9.10
N VAL A 34 -15.75 -4.26 -8.38
CA VAL A 34 -14.42 -4.63 -7.85
C VAL A 34 -13.40 -4.81 -8.95
N GLU A 35 -13.73 -5.60 -9.98
CA GLU A 35 -12.79 -5.91 -11.07
C GLU A 35 -12.27 -4.64 -11.76
N ALA A 36 -13.16 -3.66 -11.99
CA ALA A 36 -12.81 -2.40 -12.64
C ALA A 36 -11.99 -1.45 -11.75
N ASN A 37 -11.98 -1.67 -10.43
CA ASN A 37 -11.31 -0.81 -9.44
C ASN A 37 -10.10 -1.48 -8.77
N LEU A 38 -9.79 -2.74 -9.09
CA LEU A 38 -8.60 -3.42 -8.60
C LEU A 38 -7.33 -2.77 -9.16
N LEU A 39 -6.41 -2.38 -8.25
CA LEU A 39 -5.11 -1.81 -8.64
C LEU A 39 -4.15 -2.85 -9.23
N CYS A 40 -4.33 -4.13 -8.88
CA CYS A 40 -3.44 -5.22 -9.29
C CYS A 40 -1.95 -4.97 -8.97
N LEU A 41 -1.66 -4.31 -7.84
CA LEU A 41 -0.30 -4.06 -7.35
C LEU A 41 0.02 -4.97 -6.17
N ASN A 42 0.77 -6.04 -6.43
CA ASN A 42 1.22 -6.95 -5.39
C ASN A 42 2.39 -6.39 -4.58
N HIS A 43 2.54 -6.93 -3.38
CA HIS A 43 3.68 -6.63 -2.53
C HIS A 43 5.02 -7.14 -3.09
N SER A 44 6.06 -6.30 -3.05
CA SER A 44 7.45 -6.72 -3.12
C SER A 44 8.32 -5.96 -2.11
N CYS A 45 9.27 -6.66 -1.46
CA CYS A 45 10.28 -6.02 -0.61
C CYS A 45 11.36 -5.27 -1.40
N ASN A 46 11.40 -5.46 -2.72
CA ASN A 46 12.22 -4.71 -3.68
C ASN A 46 11.32 -4.21 -4.83
N PRO A 47 10.41 -3.26 -4.56
CA PRO A 47 9.37 -2.86 -5.50
C PRO A 47 9.92 -2.03 -6.66
N ASN A 48 9.11 -1.84 -7.71
CA ASN A 48 9.41 -0.92 -8.80
C ASN A 48 8.42 0.26 -8.91
N VAL A 49 7.33 0.22 -8.14
CA VAL A 49 6.32 1.28 -8.03
C VAL A 49 6.33 1.85 -6.61
N GLY A 50 6.20 3.18 -6.53
CA GLY A 50 5.93 3.92 -5.30
C GLY A 50 4.78 4.91 -5.50
N VAL A 51 4.52 5.78 -4.51
CA VAL A 51 3.40 6.73 -4.53
C VAL A 51 3.89 8.17 -4.46
N ARG A 52 3.29 9.07 -5.23
CA ARG A 52 3.44 10.51 -5.10
C ARG A 52 2.09 11.16 -4.74
N GLY A 53 2.08 11.98 -3.71
CA GLY A 53 0.81 12.52 -3.18
C GLY A 53 -0.02 11.40 -2.53
N GLN A 54 -1.34 11.41 -2.69
CA GLN A 54 -2.20 10.44 -2.00
C GLN A 54 -2.34 9.10 -2.77
N ILE A 55 -2.65 9.17 -4.06
CA ILE A 55 -3.04 7.99 -4.86
C ILE A 55 -2.38 7.92 -6.26
N THR A 56 -1.32 8.69 -6.51
CA THR A 56 -0.62 8.62 -7.81
C THR A 56 0.52 7.60 -7.73
N PHE A 57 0.36 6.45 -8.39
CA PHE A 57 1.39 5.42 -8.48
C PHE A 57 2.39 5.76 -9.58
N VAL A 58 3.68 5.67 -9.26
CA VAL A 58 4.76 6.04 -10.18
C VAL A 58 5.86 4.99 -10.17
N ALA A 59 6.50 4.77 -11.32
CA ALA A 59 7.70 3.96 -11.39
C ALA A 59 8.86 4.67 -10.65
N MET A 60 9.58 3.93 -9.82
CA MET A 60 10.77 4.41 -9.07
C MET A 60 12.07 4.25 -9.87
N ARG A 61 12.01 3.48 -10.95
CA ARG A 61 13.11 3.13 -11.86
C ARG A 61 12.52 2.71 -13.21
N ASP A 62 13.35 2.55 -14.23
CA ASP A 62 12.91 1.98 -15.50
C ASP A 62 12.39 0.55 -15.29
N VAL A 63 11.22 0.25 -15.86
CA VAL A 63 10.56 -1.05 -15.77
C VAL A 63 10.48 -1.68 -17.16
N PRO A 64 11.11 -2.84 -17.38
CA PRO A 64 11.00 -3.55 -18.66
C PRO A 64 9.56 -3.92 -18.99
N ALA A 65 9.21 -3.92 -20.28
CA ALA A 65 7.91 -4.37 -20.74
C ALA A 65 7.64 -5.83 -20.30
N GLY A 66 6.45 -6.08 -19.77
CA GLY A 66 6.05 -7.40 -19.27
C GLY A 66 6.53 -7.73 -17.85
N ALA A 67 7.35 -6.90 -17.22
CA ALA A 67 7.67 -7.06 -15.80
C ALA A 67 6.44 -6.69 -14.94
N GLU A 68 6.23 -7.44 -13.86
CA GLU A 68 5.16 -7.13 -12.90
C GLU A 68 5.42 -5.79 -12.21
N LEU A 69 4.37 -4.98 -12.08
CA LEU A 69 4.40 -3.79 -11.25
C LEU A 69 4.14 -4.19 -9.80
N THR A 70 5.08 -3.86 -8.92
CA THR A 70 5.02 -4.22 -7.51
C THR A 70 5.31 -3.03 -6.63
N ILE A 71 4.66 -3.00 -5.47
CA ILE A 71 4.77 -1.94 -4.47
C ILE A 71 5.16 -2.52 -3.12
N ASP A 72 5.87 -1.76 -2.29
CA ASP A 72 6.02 -2.11 -0.88
C ASP A 72 4.83 -1.56 -0.10
N TYR A 73 4.07 -2.42 0.58
CA TYR A 73 2.89 -2.00 1.33
C TYR A 73 3.20 -1.03 2.47
N ALA A 74 4.46 -0.96 2.92
CA ALA A 74 4.92 0.09 3.83
C ALA A 74 4.71 1.51 3.26
N MET A 75 4.55 1.67 1.93
CA MET A 75 4.30 2.98 1.31
C MET A 75 2.82 3.42 1.35
N ILE A 76 1.88 2.50 1.63
CA ILE A 76 0.43 2.75 1.48
C ILE A 76 -0.43 2.27 2.66
N ASP A 77 0.03 1.28 3.43
CA ASP A 77 -0.75 0.63 4.48
C ASP A 77 -0.27 1.06 5.87
N GLY A 78 -1.23 1.52 6.69
CA GLY A 78 -1.01 1.97 8.06
C GLY A 78 -1.86 1.21 9.09
N ASP A 79 -2.58 0.16 8.69
CA ASP A 79 -3.44 -0.62 9.59
C ASP A 79 -2.58 -1.49 10.53
N PRO A 80 -2.58 -1.23 11.85
CA PRO A 80 -1.80 -2.02 12.81
C PRO A 80 -2.20 -3.50 12.86
N ALA A 81 -3.42 -3.84 12.43
CA ALA A 81 -3.89 -5.23 12.34
C ALA A 81 -3.43 -5.92 11.04
N GLY A 82 -2.98 -5.16 10.05
CA GLY A 82 -2.50 -5.67 8.76
C GLY A 82 -1.28 -6.57 8.94
N ARG A 83 -1.39 -7.82 8.47
CA ARG A 83 -0.31 -8.80 8.49
C ARG A 83 -0.47 -9.80 7.36
N MET A 84 0.59 -10.04 6.60
CA MET A 84 0.61 -11.08 5.57
C MET A 84 1.95 -11.80 5.47
N ALA A 85 1.92 -13.07 5.08
CA ALA A 85 3.12 -13.80 4.68
C ALA A 85 3.57 -13.32 3.29
N CYS A 86 4.86 -13.04 3.14
CA CYS A 86 5.46 -12.54 1.92
C CYS A 86 6.19 -13.66 1.17
N ALA A 87 5.88 -13.78 -0.12
CA ALA A 87 6.54 -14.71 -1.04
C ALA A 87 7.12 -14.00 -2.27
N CYS A 88 7.46 -12.70 -2.16
CA CYS A 88 7.88 -11.88 -3.30
C CYS A 88 9.20 -12.30 -3.97
N GLY A 89 9.99 -13.18 -3.33
CA GLY A 89 11.25 -13.69 -3.90
C GLY A 89 12.43 -12.72 -3.90
N ALA A 90 12.26 -11.48 -3.41
CA ALA A 90 13.37 -10.54 -3.28
C ALA A 90 14.45 -11.08 -2.31
N PRO A 91 15.76 -10.86 -2.59
CA PRO A 91 16.84 -11.27 -1.69
C PRO A 91 16.69 -10.77 -0.24
N GLU A 92 16.13 -9.58 -0.08
CA GLU A 92 15.85 -8.90 1.18
C GLU A 92 14.40 -9.09 1.67
N CYS A 93 13.73 -10.16 1.24
CA CYS A 93 12.35 -10.44 1.62
C CYS A 93 12.19 -10.45 3.16
N ARG A 94 11.26 -9.64 3.68
CA ARG A 94 10.95 -9.55 5.11
C ARG A 94 10.20 -10.77 5.64
N THR A 95 9.75 -11.69 4.78
CA THR A 95 8.93 -12.89 5.08
C THR A 95 7.53 -12.61 5.63
N ILE A 96 7.36 -11.55 6.41
CA ILE A 96 6.10 -11.08 6.96
C ILE A 96 6.04 -9.57 6.74
N ILE A 97 4.94 -9.09 6.18
CA ILE A 97 4.64 -7.67 6.01
C ILE A 97 3.61 -7.27 7.05
N THR A 98 3.80 -6.12 7.67
CA THR A 98 2.85 -5.56 8.64
C THR A 98 2.44 -4.14 8.26
N GLY A 99 1.24 -3.70 8.65
CA GLY A 99 0.82 -2.30 8.47
C GLY A 99 1.52 -1.32 9.42
N SER A 100 2.55 -1.77 10.15
CA SER A 100 3.49 -0.92 10.91
C SER A 100 4.88 -0.83 10.28
N ASP A 101 5.11 -1.50 9.14
CA ASP A 101 6.44 -1.54 8.50
C ASP A 101 6.92 -0.16 8.03
N TRP A 102 6.01 0.79 7.81
CA TRP A 102 6.33 2.19 7.51
C TRP A 102 7.17 2.87 8.61
N ARG A 103 7.19 2.33 9.83
CA ARG A 103 8.03 2.80 10.95
C ARG A 103 9.50 2.39 10.83
N LEU A 104 9.83 1.45 9.95
CA LEU A 104 11.19 0.96 9.78
C LEU A 104 12.04 2.05 9.12
N LYS A 105 13.04 2.57 9.86
CA LYS A 105 13.94 3.63 9.39
C LYS A 105 14.67 3.30 8.10
N GLU A 106 14.94 2.02 7.86
CA GLU A 106 15.52 1.55 6.60
C GLU A 106 14.57 1.80 5.42
N LEU A 107 13.29 1.47 5.55
CA LEU A 107 12.30 1.67 4.50
C LEU A 107 11.99 3.15 4.29
N GLN A 108 11.95 3.94 5.37
CA GLN A 108 11.82 5.40 5.28
C GLN A 108 12.95 6.03 4.44
N ARG A 109 14.20 5.59 4.66
CA ARG A 109 15.33 6.04 3.84
C ARG A 109 15.26 5.52 2.40
N ARG A 110 14.93 4.24 2.23
CA ARG A 110 14.90 3.58 0.91
C ARG A 110 13.82 4.17 -0.01
N TYR A 111 12.66 4.51 0.54
CA TYR A 111 11.50 4.99 -0.21
C TYR A 111 11.22 6.48 0.01
N ALA A 112 12.24 7.25 0.40
CA ALA A 112 12.11 8.69 0.58
C ALA A 112 11.50 9.34 -0.68
N GLY A 113 10.39 10.05 -0.51
CA GLY A 113 9.64 10.68 -1.61
C GLY A 113 8.65 9.77 -2.36
N TYR A 114 8.48 8.51 -1.93
CA TYR A 114 7.59 7.52 -2.56
C TYR A 114 6.49 6.98 -1.63
N PHE A 115 6.32 7.57 -0.45
CA PHE A 115 5.19 7.24 0.43
C PHE A 115 3.92 7.97 -0.02
N SER A 116 2.76 7.31 0.15
CA SER A 116 1.47 7.99 0.10
C SER A 116 1.43 9.13 1.12
N ARG A 117 0.63 10.15 0.86
CA ARG A 117 0.51 11.31 1.75
C ARG A 117 0.05 10.89 3.14
N TYR A 118 -0.87 9.92 3.22
CA TYR A 118 -1.30 9.29 4.45
C TYR A 118 -0.12 8.78 5.30
N ILE A 119 0.69 7.88 4.75
CA ILE A 119 1.84 7.32 5.48
C ILE A 119 2.91 8.39 5.74
N HIS A 120 3.06 9.33 4.80
CA HIS A 120 4.01 10.41 4.95
C HIS A 120 3.74 11.23 6.22
N ASP A 121 2.49 11.64 6.41
CA ASP A 121 2.11 12.48 7.54
C ASP A 121 2.25 11.73 8.87
N ARG A 122 2.11 10.39 8.88
CA ARG A 122 2.35 9.55 10.07
C ARG A 122 3.81 9.51 10.49
N PHE A 123 4.74 9.32 9.55
CA PHE A 123 6.16 9.27 9.92
C PHE A 123 6.67 10.64 10.38
N VAL A 124 6.12 11.74 9.82
CA VAL A 124 6.43 13.10 10.27
C VAL A 124 5.93 13.32 11.70
N ALA A 125 4.71 12.88 12.02
CA ALA A 125 4.14 12.98 13.36
C ALA A 125 4.90 12.13 14.39
N ASP A 126 5.43 10.97 13.98
CA ASP A 126 6.23 10.06 14.84
C ASP A 126 7.70 10.52 15.04
N GLY A 127 8.07 11.72 14.56
CA GLY A 127 9.32 12.38 14.93
C GLY A 127 10.49 12.23 13.98
N GLY A 128 10.29 11.72 12.76
CA GLY A 128 11.33 11.66 11.71
C GLY A 128 12.38 10.59 11.91
#